data_AF-A0A2G9PDJ0-F1
#
_entry.id   AF-A0A2G9PDJ0-F1
#
_cell.length_a   1.000
_cell.length_b   1.000
_cell.length_c   1.000
_cell.angle_alpha   90.00
_cell.angle_beta   90.00
_cell.angle_gamma   90.00
#
_symmetry.space_group_name_H-M   'P 1'
#
loop_
_entity.id
_entity.type
_entity.pdbx_description
1 polymer ?
#
loop_
_entity_poly.entity_id
_entity_poly.type
_entity_poly.pdbx_seq_one_letter_code
_entity_poly.pdbx_strand_id
1 'polypeptide(L)'
;MVQEYSRRDGDPYLSEVKEVDRELAEILKKQSTRIKVVGIGGGGGNSLNRMREIGIKGGELIAMNTDAQDLLYTNADQKVLLGKELTQGLGAGSNPKIGEEAAKESESEI
;
A
#
# COMPACT_ATOMS: atom_id res chain seq x y z
N MET A 1 17.77 26.62 -16.99
CA MET A 1 19.17 26.29 -17.36
C MET A 1 19.40 24.78 -17.61
N VAL A 2 18.36 23.93 -17.63
CA VAL A 2 18.50 22.45 -17.75
C VAL A 2 18.09 21.89 -19.12
N GLN A 3 17.75 22.73 -20.11
CA GLN A 3 17.10 22.29 -21.34
C GLN A 3 18.02 22.11 -22.56
N GLU A 4 19.32 22.39 -22.47
CA GLU A 4 20.21 22.37 -23.68
C GLU A 4 21.13 21.16 -23.84
N TYR A 5 21.18 20.21 -22.90
CA TYR A 5 22.13 19.08 -23.00
C TYR A 5 21.64 17.88 -23.84
N SER A 6 20.42 17.92 -24.39
CA SER A 6 19.76 16.71 -24.93
C SER A 6 20.07 16.35 -26.39
N ARG A 7 21.15 16.85 -27.01
CA ARG A 7 21.42 16.60 -28.44
C ARG A 7 22.86 16.22 -28.79
N ARG A 8 23.45 15.28 -28.06
CA ARG A 8 24.65 14.56 -28.51
C ARG A 8 24.49 13.07 -28.18
N ASP A 9 23.96 12.32 -29.14
CA ASP A 9 24.03 10.86 -29.10
C ASP A 9 25.51 10.45 -29.14
N GLY A 10 25.94 9.69 -28.13
CA GLY A 10 27.31 9.18 -28.02
C GLY A 10 28.24 9.89 -27.02
N ASP A 11 27.71 10.70 -26.09
CA ASP A 11 28.52 11.23 -24.99
C ASP A 11 28.86 10.12 -23.97
N PRO A 12 30.14 9.68 -23.87
CA PRO A 12 30.54 8.61 -22.98
C PRO A 12 30.31 8.96 -21.50
N TYR A 13 30.33 10.24 -21.13
CA TYR A 13 30.01 10.67 -19.77
C TYR A 13 28.53 10.47 -19.44
N LEU A 14 27.64 10.57 -20.44
CA LEU A 14 26.22 10.32 -20.23
C LEU A 14 25.92 8.82 -20.04
N SER A 15 26.67 7.94 -20.70
CA SER A 15 26.60 6.50 -20.45
C SER A 15 27.21 6.12 -19.10
N GLU A 16 28.33 6.73 -18.73
CA GLU A 16 29.04 6.46 -17.47
C GLU A 16 28.22 6.96 -16.26
N VAL A 17 27.59 8.13 -16.36
CA VAL A 17 26.62 8.64 -15.35
C VAL A 17 25.41 7.71 -15.22
N LYS A 18 24.87 7.21 -16.35
CA LYS A 18 23.75 6.23 -16.32
C LYS A 18 24.14 4.89 -15.70
N GLU A 19 25.38 4.48 -15.83
CA GLU A 19 25.88 3.22 -15.28
C GLU A 19 26.11 3.33 -13.76
N VAL A 20 26.71 4.44 -13.31
CA VAL A 20 26.86 4.76 -11.89
C VAL A 20 25.49 4.90 -11.20
N ASP A 21 24.54 5.61 -11.80
CA ASP A 21 23.18 5.76 -11.24
C ASP A 21 22.45 4.42 -11.11
N ARG A 22 22.66 3.50 -12.06
CA ARG A 22 22.10 2.13 -12.00
C ARG A 22 22.71 1.32 -10.87
N GLU A 23 24.03 1.36 -10.72
CA GLU A 23 24.73 0.66 -9.64
C GLU A 23 24.27 1.16 -8.26
N LEU A 24 24.16 2.48 -8.08
CA LEU A 24 23.64 3.09 -6.86
C LEU A 24 22.19 2.65 -6.59
N ALA A 25 21.33 2.62 -7.60
CA ALA A 25 19.96 2.15 -7.46
C ALA A 25 19.87 0.66 -7.04
N GLU A 26 20.74 -0.21 -7.57
CA GLU A 26 20.79 -1.62 -7.18
C GLU A 26 21.26 -1.82 -5.74
N ILE A 27 22.25 -1.05 -5.28
CA ILE A 27 22.74 -1.08 -3.90
C ILE A 27 21.62 -0.65 -2.94
N LEU A 28 20.93 0.45 -3.25
CA LEU A 28 19.79 0.93 -2.45
C LEU A 28 18.62 -0.07 -2.43
N LYS A 29 18.35 -0.74 -3.56
CA LYS A 29 17.30 -1.76 -3.67
C LYS A 29 17.59 -3.00 -2.81
N LYS A 30 18.85 -3.41 -2.68
CA LYS A 30 19.26 -4.53 -1.79
C LYS A 30 19.07 -4.20 -0.31
N GLN A 31 18.99 -2.93 0.05
CA GLN A 31 18.78 -2.47 1.44
C GLN A 31 17.36 -2.00 1.73
N SER A 32 16.41 -2.13 0.79
CA SER A 32 15.05 -1.63 1.01
C SER A 32 14.25 -2.53 1.95
N THR A 33 13.83 -1.98 3.10
CA THR A 33 12.89 -2.62 4.02
C THR A 33 11.48 -2.62 3.41
N ARG A 34 10.80 -3.77 3.43
CA ARG A 34 9.38 -3.84 3.08
C ARG A 34 8.53 -3.47 4.29
N ILE A 35 7.81 -2.35 4.20
CA ILE A 35 6.88 -1.89 5.25
C ILE A 35 5.46 -2.14 4.75
N LYS A 36 4.63 -2.78 5.59
CA LYS A 36 3.19 -2.93 5.36
C LYS A 36 2.45 -2.23 6.50
N VAL A 37 1.46 -1.42 6.16
CA VAL A 37 0.60 -0.73 7.12
C VAL A 37 -0.80 -1.27 6.97
N VAL A 38 -1.34 -1.89 8.02
CA VAL A 38 -2.65 -2.52 7.99
C VAL A 38 -3.64 -1.68 8.79
N GLY A 39 -4.66 -1.14 8.11
CA GLY A 39 -5.77 -0.42 8.72
C GLY A 39 -6.99 -1.32 8.86
N ILE A 40 -7.41 -1.59 10.09
CA ILE A 40 -8.56 -2.45 10.40
C ILE A 40 -9.79 -1.59 10.75
N GLY A 41 -10.95 -1.89 10.18
CA GLY A 41 -12.23 -1.22 10.45
C GLY A 41 -12.28 0.22 9.93
N GLY A 42 -13.37 0.94 10.22
CA GLY A 42 -13.56 2.29 9.69
C GLY A 42 -12.56 3.33 10.20
N GLY A 43 -12.12 3.21 11.46
CA GLY A 43 -11.05 4.06 11.99
C GLY A 43 -9.70 3.81 11.29
N GLY A 44 -9.39 2.54 11.02
CA GLY A 44 -8.19 2.14 10.28
C GLY A 44 -8.25 2.63 8.82
N GLY A 45 -9.36 2.41 8.13
CA GLY A 45 -9.59 2.87 6.76
C GLY A 45 -9.45 4.39 6.62
N ASN A 46 -10.03 5.16 7.54
CA ASN A 46 -9.87 6.62 7.58
C ASN A 46 -8.41 7.04 7.79
N SER A 47 -7.67 6.30 8.62
CA SER A 47 -6.24 6.57 8.82
C SER A 47 -5.44 6.33 7.54
N LEU A 48 -5.70 5.24 6.82
CA LEU A 48 -5.06 4.95 5.54
C LEU A 48 -5.40 6.00 4.47
N ASN A 49 -6.66 6.45 4.40
CA ASN A 49 -7.06 7.55 3.52
C ASN A 49 -6.18 8.77 3.76
N ARG A 50 -6.00 9.15 5.03
CA ARG A 50 -5.16 10.28 5.39
C ARG A 50 -3.70 10.05 5.02
N MET A 51 -3.16 8.86 5.24
CA MET A 51 -1.79 8.49 4.85
C MET A 51 -1.57 8.62 3.34
N ARG A 52 -2.58 8.26 2.54
CA ARG A 52 -2.53 8.41 1.09
C ARG A 52 -2.58 9.88 0.66
N GLU A 53 -3.47 10.66 1.24
CA GLU A 53 -3.63 12.09 0.95
C GLU A 53 -2.35 12.88 1.21
N ILE A 54 -1.67 12.61 2.33
CA ILE A 54 -0.41 13.29 2.67
C ILE A 54 0.79 12.75 1.87
N GLY A 55 0.60 11.66 1.11
CA GLY A 55 1.63 11.09 0.23
C GLY A 55 2.74 10.37 0.97
N ILE A 56 2.44 9.60 2.03
CA ILE A 56 3.45 8.72 2.66
C ILE A 56 4.02 7.78 1.60
N LYS A 57 5.35 7.74 1.51
CA LYS A 57 6.09 6.88 0.58
C LYS A 57 6.74 5.72 1.34
N GLY A 58 6.93 4.60 0.65
CA GLY A 58 7.75 3.49 1.14
C GLY A 58 7.02 2.46 2.02
N GLY A 59 5.69 2.50 2.09
CA GLY A 59 4.88 1.46 2.73
C GLY A 59 3.71 1.04 1.86
N GLU A 60 3.39 -0.25 1.85
CA GLU A 60 2.19 -0.81 1.25
C GLU A 60 1.01 -0.63 2.21
N LEU A 61 -0.06 -0.01 1.76
CA LEU A 61 -1.25 0.23 2.57
C LEU A 61 -2.27 -0.89 2.33
N ILE A 62 -2.69 -1.56 3.41
CA ILE A 62 -3.61 -2.69 3.38
C ILE A 62 -4.83 -2.35 4.24
N ALA A 63 -6.01 -2.28 3.64
CA ALA A 63 -7.27 -2.06 4.36
C ALA A 63 -7.98 -3.38 4.61
N MET A 64 -8.47 -3.59 5.83
CA MET A 64 -9.33 -4.73 6.15
C MET A 64 -10.56 -4.26 6.91
N ASN A 65 -11.75 -4.70 6.47
CA ASN A 65 -12.99 -4.36 7.16
C ASN A 65 -14.04 -5.45 6.92
N THR A 66 -15.02 -5.54 7.83
CA THR A 66 -16.23 -6.37 7.67
C THR A 66 -17.34 -5.63 6.91
N ASP A 67 -17.27 -4.29 6.88
CA ASP A 67 -18.18 -3.44 6.12
C ASP A 67 -17.67 -3.23 4.69
N ALA A 68 -18.39 -3.77 3.72
CA ALA A 68 -18.01 -3.70 2.31
C ALA A 68 -18.12 -2.29 1.72
N GLN A 69 -19.06 -1.48 2.22
CA GLN A 69 -19.26 -0.12 1.74
C GLN A 69 -18.07 0.74 2.19
N ASP A 70 -17.70 0.69 3.46
CA ASP A 70 -16.58 1.45 3.99
C ASP A 70 -15.23 1.01 3.37
N LEU A 71 -15.04 -0.30 3.19
CA LEU A 71 -13.85 -0.85 2.52
C LEU A 71 -13.73 -0.38 1.06
N LEU A 72 -14.86 -0.29 0.34
CA LEU A 72 -14.90 0.18 -1.05
C LEU A 72 -14.33 1.60 -1.17
N TYR A 73 -14.65 2.49 -0.24
CA TYR A 73 -14.20 3.89 -0.26
C TYR A 73 -12.82 4.12 0.36
N THR A 74 -12.25 3.13 1.06
CA THR A 74 -10.89 3.23 1.59
C THR A 74 -9.84 3.24 0.47
N ASN A 75 -8.83 4.11 0.54
CA ASN A 75 -7.76 4.28 -0.42
C ASN A 75 -6.50 3.54 0.03
N ALA A 76 -6.40 2.28 -0.37
CA ALA A 76 -5.33 1.35 0.00
C ALA A 76 -4.85 0.57 -1.23
N ASP A 77 -3.62 0.06 -1.19
CA ASP A 77 -3.04 -0.76 -2.26
C ASP A 77 -3.66 -2.16 -2.30
N GLN A 78 -3.99 -2.70 -1.13
CA GLN A 78 -4.71 -3.97 -0.97
C GLN A 78 -5.94 -3.78 -0.08
N LYS A 79 -6.99 -4.56 -0.33
CA LYS A 79 -8.24 -4.55 0.44
C LYS A 79 -8.70 -5.98 0.72
N VAL A 80 -9.07 -6.26 1.96
CA VAL A 80 -9.57 -7.57 2.40
C VAL A 80 -10.93 -7.39 3.08
N LEU A 81 -11.96 -8.03 2.55
CA LEU A 81 -13.28 -8.06 3.17
C LEU A 81 -13.31 -9.24 4.16
N LEU A 82 -13.33 -8.93 5.46
CA LEU A 82 -13.32 -9.92 6.52
C LEU A 82 -14.72 -10.52 6.73
N GLY A 83 -14.79 -11.83 6.96
CA GLY A 83 -16.04 -12.51 7.29
C GLY A 83 -17.09 -12.36 6.19
N LYS A 84 -16.72 -12.63 4.95
CA LYS A 84 -17.58 -12.47 3.77
C LYS A 84 -18.84 -13.32 3.91
N GLU A 85 -18.73 -14.54 4.42
CA GLU A 85 -19.87 -15.42 4.65
C GLU A 85 -20.59 -15.06 5.95
N LEU A 86 -19.85 -14.77 7.03
CA LEU A 86 -20.41 -14.43 8.34
C LEU A 86 -21.22 -13.14 8.37
N THR A 87 -20.72 -12.07 7.73
CA THR A 87 -21.28 -10.72 7.82
C THR A 87 -21.97 -10.27 6.54
N GLN A 88 -21.73 -10.97 5.42
CA GLN A 88 -22.26 -10.61 4.10
C GLN A 88 -21.90 -9.18 3.67
N GLY A 89 -20.82 -8.62 4.23
CA GLY A 89 -20.38 -7.25 3.97
C GLY A 89 -21.17 -6.15 4.69
N LEU A 90 -22.06 -6.51 5.63
CA LEU A 90 -22.87 -5.54 6.39
C LEU A 90 -22.15 -4.99 7.63
N GLY A 91 -20.96 -5.50 7.93
CA GLY A 91 -20.18 -5.12 9.11
C GLY A 91 -20.48 -5.95 10.36
N ALA A 92 -19.58 -5.84 11.34
CA ALA A 92 -19.69 -6.55 12.62
C ALA A 92 -20.70 -5.95 13.62
N GLY A 93 -21.37 -4.84 13.26
CA GLY A 93 -22.37 -4.19 14.11
C GLY A 93 -21.82 -3.73 15.47
N SER A 94 -20.55 -3.29 15.51
CA SER A 94 -19.82 -2.92 16.75
C SER A 94 -19.69 -4.06 17.77
N ASN A 95 -19.90 -5.31 17.37
CA ASN A 95 -19.69 -6.48 18.23
C ASN A 95 -18.26 -7.05 18.00
N PRO A 96 -17.36 -6.95 19.00
CA PRO A 96 -15.98 -7.43 18.84
C PRO A 96 -15.88 -8.92 18.54
N LYS A 97 -16.82 -9.74 19.05
CA LYS A 97 -16.81 -11.19 18.80
C LYS A 97 -17.07 -11.50 17.32
N ILE A 98 -17.97 -10.75 16.67
CA ILE A 98 -18.22 -10.92 15.24
C ILE A 98 -16.97 -10.52 14.44
N GLY A 99 -16.30 -9.44 14.84
CA GLY A 99 -15.04 -9.02 14.21
C GLY A 99 -13.92 -10.07 14.34
N GLU A 100 -13.81 -10.71 15.52
CA GLU A 100 -12.85 -11.78 15.76
C GLU A 100 -13.12 -13.00 14.87
N GLU A 101 -14.37 -13.49 14.83
CA GLU A 101 -14.73 -14.64 14.01
C GLU A 101 -14.61 -14.33 12.50
N ALA A 102 -14.93 -13.10 12.08
CA ALA A 102 -14.72 -12.65 10.72
C ALA A 102 -13.23 -12.67 10.31
N ALA A 103 -12.34 -12.29 11.23
CA ALA A 103 -10.90 -12.36 10.98
C ALA A 103 -10.39 -13.81 10.90
N LYS A 104 -10.92 -14.72 11.73
CA LYS A 104 -10.61 -16.16 11.67
C LYS A 104 -11.10 -16.79 10.37
N GLU A 105 -12.30 -16.44 9.92
CA GLU A 105 -12.85 -16.91 8.63
C GLU A 105 -11.91 -16.56 7.46
N SER A 106 -11.31 -15.37 7.49
CA SER A 106 -10.45 -14.84 6.44
C SER A 106 -8.95 -15.07 6.68
N GLU A 107 -8.54 -15.99 7.55
CA GLU A 107 -7.12 -16.21 7.91
C GLU A 107 -6.24 -16.50 6.68
N SER A 108 -6.75 -17.21 5.67
CA SER A 108 -6.00 -17.50 4.44
C SER A 108 -5.78 -16.30 3.52
N GLU A 109 -6.51 -15.20 3.73
CA GLU A 109 -6.43 -13.97 2.93
C GLU A 109 -5.54 -12.90 3.57
N ILE A 110 -5.11 -13.12 4.82
CA ILE A 110 -4.28 -12.22 5.65
C ILE A 110 -2.79 -12.62 5.53
#